data_AF-A0A538A305-F1
#
_entry.id   AF-A0A538A305-F1
#
_cell.length_a   1.000
_cell.length_b   1.000
_cell.length_c   1.000
_cell.angle_alpha   90.00
_cell.angle_beta   90.00
_cell.angle_gamma   90.00
#
_symmetry.space_group_name_H-M   'P 1'
#
loop_
_entity.id
_entity.type
_entity.pdbx_description
1 polymer ?
#
loop_
_entity_poly.entity_id
_entity_poly.type
_entity_poly.pdbx_seq_one_letter_code
_entity_poly.pdbx_strand_id
1 'polypeptide(L)'
;MAGVRRGLVVLVILAAIFVVAGCGSVAGNSIDDSQIISALHLKKASTGYEMDGDPFCRVDQLLNDVDEVNSATKQKGIDFVIAAPHGVAGVLAHPPFAPRCKRDATDALKKLARQSNGSD
;
A
#
# COMPACT_ATOMS: atom_id res chain seq x y z
N MET A 1 38.24 51.36 4.66
CA MET A 1 39.50 50.60 4.74
C MET A 1 39.25 49.33 5.53
N ALA A 2 39.82 48.22 5.06
CA ALA A 2 40.01 46.89 5.66
C ALA A 2 39.33 46.60 7.02
N GLY A 3 38.44 45.61 7.10
CA GLY A 3 38.82 44.23 7.46
C GLY A 3 38.04 43.88 8.74
N VAL A 4 37.38 42.74 8.87
CA VAL A 4 38.00 41.49 9.37
C VAL A 4 37.12 40.32 8.94
N ARG A 5 37.76 39.34 8.29
CA ARG A 5 37.28 37.96 8.13
C ARG A 5 37.50 37.20 9.43
N ARG A 6 36.51 36.43 9.89
CA ARG A 6 36.54 35.28 10.82
C ARG A 6 35.06 34.86 10.96
N GLY A 7 34.56 33.74 10.45
CA GLY A 7 35.03 32.37 10.63
C GLY A 7 34.26 31.71 11.78
N LEU A 8 33.08 31.15 11.49
CA LEU A 8 32.31 30.20 12.32
C LEU A 8 31.18 29.65 11.42
N VAL A 9 31.27 28.50 10.74
CA VAL A 9 31.35 27.10 11.22
C VAL A 9 30.17 26.74 12.14
N VAL A 10 29.20 26.04 11.53
CA VAL A 10 28.33 24.99 12.12
C VAL A 10 27.16 25.45 13.01
N LEU A 11 25.93 25.19 12.55
CA LEU A 11 25.04 24.26 13.25
C LEU A 11 23.92 23.75 12.34
N VAL A 12 23.99 22.45 12.05
CA VAL A 12 22.89 21.61 11.58
C VAL A 12 21.91 21.46 12.73
N ILE A 13 20.63 21.83 12.53
CA ILE A 13 19.53 21.29 13.34
C ILE A 13 18.43 20.84 12.38
N LEU A 14 18.39 19.53 12.17
CA LEU A 14 17.18 18.79 11.82
C LEU A 14 16.08 19.11 12.84
N ALA A 15 14.90 19.45 12.37
CA ALA A 15 13.67 19.21 13.12
C ALA A 15 12.59 18.79 12.12
N ALA A 16 12.61 17.49 11.82
CA ALA A 16 11.49 16.78 11.23
C ALA A 16 10.31 16.83 12.22
N ILE A 17 9.19 17.37 11.78
CA ILE A 17 7.90 17.17 12.43
C ILE A 17 6.96 16.62 11.37
N PHE A 18 7.15 15.34 11.04
CA PHE A 18 6.08 14.51 10.51
C PHE A 18 5.33 13.95 11.73
N VAL A 19 4.21 14.59 12.08
CA VAL A 19 3.26 14.02 13.04
C VAL A 19 2.56 12.86 12.33
N VAL A 20 3.01 11.65 12.65
CA VAL A 20 2.26 10.43 12.42
C VAL A 20 1.28 10.30 13.57
N ALA A 21 -0.01 10.40 13.27
CA ALA A 21 -1.09 9.96 14.15
C ALA A 21 -2.21 9.32 13.31
N GLY A 22 -1.83 8.36 12.45
CA GLY A 22 -2.70 7.26 12.06
C GLY A 22 -2.47 6.12 13.05
N CYS A 23 -3.13 6.22 14.20
CA CYS A 23 -3.04 5.26 15.29
C CYS A 23 -3.95 4.07 14.96
N GLY A 24 -3.34 2.92 14.66
CA GLY A 24 -4.01 1.65 14.41
C GLY A 24 -3.02 0.50 14.44
N SER A 25 -2.00 0.57 15.30
CA SER A 25 -1.00 -0.48 15.50
C SER A 25 -1.61 -1.64 16.28
N VAL A 26 -2.45 -2.43 15.63
CA VAL A 26 -2.56 -3.85 15.99
C VAL A 26 -1.30 -4.51 15.47
N ALA A 27 -0.51 -5.08 16.39
CA ALA A 27 0.67 -5.87 16.07
C ALA A 27 0.23 -7.19 15.40
N GLY A 28 -0.22 -7.08 14.16
CA GLY A 28 -0.35 -8.15 13.19
C GLY A 28 0.78 -8.04 12.18
N ASN A 29 1.14 -9.14 11.54
CA ASN A 29 2.14 -9.19 10.49
C ASN A 29 1.58 -8.50 9.22
N SER A 30 1.45 -7.17 9.25
CA SER A 30 0.87 -6.36 8.17
C SER A 30 1.89 -6.13 7.07
N ILE A 31 1.47 -6.25 5.81
CA ILE A 31 2.28 -5.93 4.63
C ILE A 31 2.18 -4.43 4.35
N ASP A 32 3.31 -3.72 4.18
CA ASP A 32 3.26 -2.29 3.88
C ASP A 32 2.47 -2.02 2.58
N ASP A 33 1.59 -1.02 2.59
CA ASP A 33 0.82 -0.58 1.40
C ASP A 33 1.73 -0.34 0.18
N SER A 34 2.94 0.17 0.41
CA SER A 34 3.94 0.40 -0.64
C SER A 34 4.34 -0.89 -1.37
N GLN A 35 4.37 -2.02 -0.68
CA GLN A 35 4.66 -3.32 -1.26
C GLN A 35 3.48 -3.82 -2.10
N ILE A 36 2.25 -3.58 -1.67
CA ILE A 36 1.03 -3.90 -2.45
C ILE A 36 0.99 -3.03 -3.72
N ILE A 37 1.21 -1.71 -3.58
CA ILE A 37 1.30 -0.76 -4.69
C ILE A 37 2.37 -1.19 -5.69
N SER A 38 3.56 -1.53 -5.20
CA SER A 38 4.66 -1.98 -6.06
C SER A 38 4.40 -3.33 -6.70
N ALA A 39 3.74 -4.27 -6.02
CA ALA A 39 3.46 -5.60 -6.56
C ALA A 39 2.40 -5.55 -7.67
N LEU A 40 1.43 -4.65 -7.53
CA LEU A 40 0.30 -4.50 -8.45
C LEU A 40 0.49 -3.39 -9.49
N HIS A 41 1.65 -2.73 -9.50
CA HIS A 41 1.95 -1.57 -10.35
C HIS A 41 0.85 -0.50 -10.28
N LEU A 42 0.37 -0.21 -9.07
CA LEU A 42 -0.73 0.71 -8.87
C LEU A 42 -0.31 2.14 -9.16
N LYS A 43 -1.09 2.82 -9.97
CA LYS A 43 -1.00 4.25 -10.21
C LYS A 43 -2.15 4.96 -9.53
N LYS A 44 -1.88 6.14 -8.97
CA LYS A 44 -2.90 6.93 -8.29
C LYS A 44 -3.85 7.53 -9.32
N ALA A 45 -5.15 7.33 -9.11
CA ALA A 45 -6.22 7.91 -9.92
C ALA A 45 -6.94 9.02 -9.15
N SER A 46 -7.97 9.63 -9.74
CA SER A 46 -8.81 10.61 -9.05
C SER A 46 -9.50 10.02 -7.80
N THR A 47 -9.81 8.73 -7.85
CA THR A 47 -10.34 7.95 -6.73
C THR A 47 -9.63 6.59 -6.69
N GLY A 48 -8.95 6.28 -5.59
CA GLY A 48 -8.22 5.02 -5.42
C GLY A 48 -7.01 4.90 -6.34
N TYR A 49 -6.87 3.73 -6.95
CA TYR A 49 -5.72 3.32 -7.75
C TYR A 49 -6.16 2.59 -9.02
N GLU A 50 -5.29 2.54 -10.01
CA GLU A 50 -5.47 1.79 -11.26
C GLU A 50 -4.23 0.95 -11.52
N MET A 51 -4.38 -0.35 -11.73
CA MET A 51 -3.29 -1.22 -12.14
C MET A 51 -2.77 -0.78 -13.50
N ASP A 52 -1.47 -0.51 -13.60
CA ASP A 52 -0.80 0.01 -14.80
C ASP A 52 -1.40 1.32 -15.37
N GLY A 53 -2.35 1.96 -14.68
CA GLY A 53 -3.12 3.10 -15.17
C GLY A 53 -4.32 2.72 -16.05
N ASP A 54 -4.82 1.48 -15.95
CA ASP A 54 -6.02 1.02 -16.65
C ASP A 54 -7.28 1.29 -15.83
N PRO A 55 -8.24 2.08 -16.33
CA PRO A 55 -9.46 2.42 -15.59
C PRO A 55 -10.39 1.23 -15.33
N PHE A 56 -10.27 0.13 -16.09
CA PHE A 56 -11.00 -1.11 -15.86
C PHE A 56 -10.35 -2.02 -14.80
N CYS A 57 -9.22 -1.59 -14.26
CA CYS A 57 -8.43 -2.30 -13.26
C CYS A 57 -8.27 -1.44 -12.00
N ARG A 58 -9.37 -0.79 -11.63
CA ARG A 58 -9.45 0.13 -10.51
C ARG A 58 -9.55 -0.60 -9.18
N VAL A 59 -8.76 -0.14 -8.23
CA VAL A 59 -8.70 -0.59 -6.84
C VAL A 59 -9.09 0.59 -5.95
N ASP A 60 -10.16 0.41 -5.18
CA ASP A 60 -10.67 1.46 -4.28
C ASP A 60 -9.89 1.51 -2.96
N GLN A 61 -9.47 0.35 -2.45
CA GLN A 61 -8.78 0.23 -1.16
C GLN A 61 -7.70 -0.85 -1.20
N LEU A 62 -6.63 -0.62 -0.44
CA LEU A 62 -5.60 -1.60 -0.12
C LEU A 62 -5.98 -2.28 1.20
N LEU A 63 -5.75 -3.59 1.29
CA LEU A 63 -6.03 -4.39 2.48
C LEU A 63 -4.70 -5.02 2.90
N ASN A 64 -4.11 -4.54 3.98
CA ASN A 64 -2.71 -4.83 4.34
C ASN A 64 -2.54 -5.94 5.38
N ASP A 65 -3.65 -6.43 5.94
CA ASP A 65 -3.64 -7.55 6.87
C ASP A 65 -4.88 -8.45 6.76
N VAL A 66 -4.84 -9.53 7.54
CA VAL A 66 -5.88 -10.56 7.59
C VAL A 66 -7.22 -10.01 8.09
N ASP A 67 -7.20 -9.06 9.02
CA ASP A 67 -8.41 -8.51 9.62
C ASP A 67 -9.12 -7.55 8.65
N GLU A 68 -8.37 -6.74 7.92
CA GLU A 68 -8.89 -5.88 6.85
C GLU A 68 -9.51 -6.72 5.72
N VAL A 69 -8.80 -7.77 5.27
CA VAL A 69 -9.31 -8.68 4.24
C VAL A 69 -10.59 -9.40 4.71
N ASN A 70 -10.59 -9.91 5.94
CA ASN A 70 -11.75 -10.58 6.50
C ASN A 70 -12.93 -9.62 6.68
N SER A 71 -12.68 -8.39 7.10
CA SER A 71 -13.70 -7.37 7.29
C SER A 71 -14.34 -6.97 5.96
N ALA A 72 -13.51 -6.70 4.95
CA ALA A 72 -13.98 -6.38 3.60
C ALA A 72 -14.79 -7.54 2.99
N THR A 73 -14.34 -8.78 3.17
CA THR A 73 -15.04 -9.98 2.66
C THR A 73 -16.41 -10.21 3.33
N LYS A 74 -16.55 -9.82 4.60
CA LYS A 74 -17.80 -9.98 5.36
C LYS A 74 -18.78 -8.83 5.12
N GLN A 75 -18.35 -7.72 4.51
CA GLN A 75 -19.19 -6.57 4.27
C GLN A 75 -20.19 -6.85 3.14
N LYS A 76 -21.47 -6.88 3.48
CA LYS A 76 -22.54 -7.12 2.50
C LYS A 76 -22.55 -6.03 1.42
N GLY A 77 -22.59 -6.44 0.15
CA GLY A 77 -22.62 -5.53 -1.01
C GLY A 77 -21.24 -5.13 -1.53
N ILE A 78 -20.15 -5.67 -0.97
CA ILE A 78 -18.78 -5.48 -1.44
C ILE A 78 -18.27 -6.79 -2.01
N ASP A 79 -18.58 -7.05 -3.29
CA ASP A 79 -18.40 -8.39 -3.88
C ASP A 79 -17.04 -8.59 -4.58
N PHE A 80 -16.13 -7.61 -4.51
CA PHE A 80 -14.92 -7.57 -5.33
C PHE A 80 -13.63 -7.48 -4.52
N VAL A 81 -13.55 -8.24 -3.44
CA VAL A 81 -12.29 -8.44 -2.71
C VAL A 81 -11.40 -9.44 -3.48
N ILE A 82 -10.16 -9.06 -3.75
CA ILE A 82 -9.13 -9.94 -4.31
C ILE A 82 -8.03 -10.04 -3.26
N ALA A 83 -7.81 -11.24 -2.73
CA ALA A 83 -6.89 -11.46 -1.61
C ALA A 83 -5.79 -12.48 -1.94
N ALA A 84 -4.65 -12.30 -1.29
CA ALA A 84 -3.57 -13.28 -1.22
C ALA A 84 -4.00 -14.54 -0.42
N PRO A 85 -3.27 -15.66 -0.56
CA PRO A 85 -3.47 -16.82 0.30
C PRO A 85 -3.42 -16.44 1.79
N HIS A 86 -4.30 -17.04 2.60
CA HIS A 86 -4.48 -16.76 4.03
C HIS A 86 -4.91 -15.32 4.38
N GLY A 87 -5.23 -14.49 3.38
CA GLY A 87 -5.74 -13.14 3.58
C GLY A 87 -4.70 -12.13 4.06
N VAL A 88 -3.40 -12.44 3.99
CA VAL A 88 -2.33 -11.57 4.52
C VAL A 88 -2.20 -10.23 3.80
N ALA A 89 -2.74 -10.12 2.59
CA ALA A 89 -2.90 -8.88 1.85
C ALA A 89 -4.04 -9.04 0.84
N GLY A 90 -4.59 -7.92 0.37
CA GLY A 90 -5.61 -7.91 -0.64
C GLY A 90 -5.89 -6.51 -1.17
N VAL A 91 -6.89 -6.43 -2.04
CA VAL A 91 -7.40 -5.18 -2.58
C VAL A 91 -8.92 -5.26 -2.72
N LEU A 92 -9.56 -4.12 -2.55
CA LEU A 92 -10.95 -3.94 -2.95
C LEU A 92 -11.00 -3.41 -4.38
N ALA A 93 -11.43 -4.26 -5.32
CA ALA A 93 -11.58 -3.89 -6.72
C ALA A 93 -12.91 -3.19 -7.01
N HIS A 94 -12.87 -2.17 -7.87
CA HIS A 94 -14.04 -1.44 -8.32
C HIS A 94 -14.71 -2.14 -9.52
N PRO A 95 -16.02 -2.42 -9.48
CA PRO A 95 -16.74 -2.98 -10.63
C PRO A 95 -17.01 -1.95 -11.74
N PRO A 96 -16.98 -2.34 -13.03
CA PRO A 96 -16.56 -3.63 -13.53
C PRO A 96 -15.04 -3.78 -13.48
N PHE A 97 -14.56 -4.93 -12.99
CA PHE A 97 -13.13 -5.23 -12.92
C PHE A 97 -12.73 -6.23 -13.99
N ALA A 98 -11.76 -5.88 -14.83
CA ALA A 98 -11.38 -6.70 -15.98
C ALA A 98 -10.88 -8.10 -15.55
N PRO A 99 -11.30 -9.20 -16.21
CA PRO A 99 -10.86 -10.55 -15.85
C PRO A 99 -9.36 -10.78 -15.95
N ARG A 100 -8.66 -10.02 -16.81
CA ARG A 100 -7.18 -10.02 -16.86
C ARG A 100 -6.60 -9.48 -15.55
N CYS A 101 -7.06 -8.31 -15.11
CA CYS A 101 -6.57 -7.66 -13.92
C CYS A 101 -6.89 -8.44 -12.65
N LYS A 102 -8.01 -9.18 -12.61
CA LYS A 102 -8.27 -10.11 -11.51
C LYS A 102 -7.20 -11.20 -11.39
N ARG A 103 -6.80 -11.80 -12.53
CA ARG A 103 -5.77 -12.85 -12.57
C ARG A 103 -4.42 -12.27 -12.19
N ASP A 104 -4.03 -11.16 -12.81
CA ASP A 104 -2.75 -10.50 -12.56
C ASP A 104 -2.62 -10.06 -11.10
N ALA A 105 -3.69 -9.49 -10.53
CA ALA A 105 -3.70 -9.08 -9.12
C ALA A 105 -3.59 -10.28 -8.17
N THR A 106 -4.30 -11.37 -8.46
CA THR A 106 -4.23 -12.59 -7.66
C THR A 106 -2.82 -13.18 -7.67
N ASP A 107 -2.18 -13.25 -8.84
CA ASP A 107 -0.84 -13.79 -8.99
C ASP A 107 0.22 -12.92 -8.32
N ALA A 108 0.11 -11.59 -8.45
CA ALA A 108 0.99 -10.64 -7.80
C ALA A 108 0.88 -10.70 -6.27
N LEU A 109 -0.34 -10.70 -5.71
CA LEU A 109 -0.59 -10.80 -4.27
C LEU A 109 -0.10 -12.15 -3.71
N LYS A 110 -0.29 -13.24 -4.44
CA LYS A 110 0.25 -14.56 -4.08
C LYS A 110 1.79 -14.56 -4.03
N LYS A 111 2.44 -13.89 -4.99
CA LYS A 111 3.90 -13.75 -5.00
C LYS A 111 4.37 -12.92 -3.80
N LEU A 112 3.70 -11.81 -3.51
CA LEU A 112 4.00 -10.94 -2.38
C LEU A 112 3.91 -11.69 -1.04
N ALA A 113 2.83 -12.44 -0.82
CA ALA A 113 2.65 -13.25 0.38
C ALA A 113 3.77 -14.28 0.59
N ARG A 114 4.28 -14.89 -0.50
CA ARG A 114 5.41 -15.84 -0.42
C ARG A 114 6.72 -15.15 -0.03
N GLN A 115 6.97 -13.95 -0.53
CA GLN A 115 8.17 -13.18 -0.20
C GLN A 115 8.16 -12.71 1.25
N SER A 116 6.98 -12.32 1.76
CA SER A 116 6.81 -11.95 3.16
C SER A 116 7.05 -13.12 4.13
N ASN A 117 6.68 -14.35 3.75
CA ASN A 117 6.83 -15.54 4.60
C ASN A 117 8.20 -16.24 4.46
N GLY A 118 9.03 -15.84 3.49
CA GLY A 118 10.34 -16.46 3.22
C GLY A 118 11.53 -15.59 3.65
N SER A 119 11.27 -14.48 4.35
CA SER A 119 12.30 -13.54 4.82
C SER A 119 12.63 -13.71 6.31
N ASP A 120 12.24 -14.85 6.90
CA ASP A 120 12.62 -15.27 8.27
C ASP A 120 14.00 -15.96 8.30
#